data_AF-A0A168IT31-F1
#
_entry.id   AF-A0A168IT31-F1
#
_cell.length_a   1.000
_cell.length_b   1.000
_cell.length_c   1.000
_cell.angle_alpha   90.00
_cell.angle_beta   90.00
_cell.angle_gamma   90.00
#
_symmetry.space_group_name_H-M   'P 1'
#
loop_
_entity.id
_entity.type
_entity.pdbx_description
1 polymer ?
#
loop_
_entity_poly.entity_id
_entity_poly.type
_entity_poly.pdbx_seq_one_letter_code
_entity_poly.pdbx_strand_id
1 'polypeptide(L)'
;MRGPKQYVWESDLEAKECRGCRRRFGLLVRRHHCRCCGLIHCDRCSMSRARLSSTQILQDPNGPLESLDVLASQHQRVCDTCYAKLGGIPP
;
A
#
# COMPACT_ATOMS: atom_id res chain seq x y z
N MET A 1 22.08 11.11 3.38
CA MET A 1 21.57 10.09 4.33
C MET A 1 20.05 10.12 4.26
N ARG A 2 19.36 9.05 3.82
CA ARG A 2 17.89 9.02 3.84
C ARG A 2 17.47 8.52 5.22
N GLY A 3 16.77 9.38 5.98
CA GLY A 3 16.22 9.01 7.29
C GLY A 3 15.25 7.82 7.19
N PRO A 4 14.85 7.25 8.34
CA PRO A 4 13.90 6.15 8.36
C PRO A 4 12.63 6.55 7.61
N LYS A 5 12.22 5.71 6.65
CA LYS A 5 11.03 5.97 5.84
C LYS A 5 9.81 5.77 6.74
N GLN A 6 9.20 6.88 7.19
CA GLN A 6 8.01 6.83 8.03
C GLN A 6 6.85 6.27 7.19
N TYR A 7 6.28 5.15 7.64
CA TYR A 7 5.12 4.53 7.01
C TYR A 7 3.86 5.13 7.64
N VAL A 8 3.12 5.92 6.84
CA VAL A 8 1.89 6.61 7.24
C VAL A 8 0.87 6.42 6.13
N TRP A 9 -0.40 6.24 6.49
CA TRP A 9 -1.49 6.17 5.54
C TRP A 9 -1.64 7.50 4.80
N GLU A 10 -1.34 7.51 3.50
CA GLU A 10 -1.34 8.70 2.68
C GLU A 10 -2.78 9.16 2.34
N SER A 11 -3.00 10.47 2.32
CA SER A 11 -4.30 11.04 1.94
C SER A 11 -4.55 10.91 0.44
N ASP A 12 -5.75 10.42 0.08
CA ASP A 12 -6.20 10.34 -1.31
C ASP A 12 -6.23 11.71 -2.01
N LEU A 13 -6.56 12.77 -1.26
CA LEU A 13 -6.65 14.11 -1.81
C LEU A 13 -5.28 14.65 -2.21
N GLU A 14 -4.24 14.32 -1.45
CA GLU A 14 -2.87 14.79 -1.67
C GLU A 14 -2.15 13.98 -2.76
N ALA A 15 -2.47 12.69 -2.89
CA ALA A 15 -1.91 11.85 -3.93
C ALA A 15 -2.50 12.18 -5.31
N LYS A 16 -1.78 13.00 -6.09
CA LYS A 16 -2.14 13.32 -7.48
C LYS A 16 -1.63 12.30 -8.49
N GLU A 17 -0.66 11.47 -8.11
CA GLU A 17 0.00 10.52 -9.01
C GLU A 17 0.49 9.28 -8.26
N CYS A 18 0.62 8.17 -8.99
CA CYS A 18 1.11 6.90 -8.46
C CYS A 18 2.53 7.05 -7.88
N ARG A 19 2.74 6.57 -6.65
CA ARG A 19 4.06 6.58 -5.99
C ARG A 19 5.06 5.58 -6.59
N GLY A 20 4.61 4.67 -7.46
CA GLY A 20 5.46 3.75 -8.23
C GLY A 20 5.85 4.29 -9.61
N CYS A 21 4.86 4.60 -10.45
CA CYS A 21 5.09 4.95 -11.87
C CYS A 21 4.79 6.41 -12.23
N ARG A 22 4.42 7.27 -11.28
CA ARG A 22 4.13 8.70 -11.48
C ARG A 22 2.95 8.99 -12.44
N ARG A 23 2.17 7.98 -12.83
CA ARG A 23 0.94 8.18 -13.61
C ARG A 23 -0.08 8.96 -12.79
N ARG A 24 -0.64 10.03 -13.36
CA ARG A 24 -1.68 10.83 -12.71
C ARG A 24 -2.94 10.02 -12.46
N PHE A 25 -3.53 10.21 -11.29
CA PHE A 25 -4.82 9.65 -10.95
C PHE A 25 -5.95 10.47 -11.58
N GLY A 26 -7.06 9.81 -11.89
CA GLY A 26 -8.22 10.40 -12.54
C GLY A 26 -9.32 9.36 -12.68
N LEU A 27 -10.29 9.60 -13.57
CA LEU A 27 -11.44 8.69 -13.74
C LEU A 27 -11.05 7.26 -14.11
N LEU A 28 -10.01 7.09 -14.93
CA LEU A 28 -9.54 5.79 -15.44
C LEU A 28 -8.43 5.15 -14.60
N VAL A 29 -7.74 5.92 -13.76
CA VAL A 29 -6.61 5.44 -12.94
C VAL A 29 -6.99 5.67 -11.49
N ARG A 30 -7.43 4.59 -10.85
CA ARG A 30 -7.87 4.60 -9.44
C ARG A 30 -6.68 4.54 -8.48
N ARG A 31 -6.92 5.03 -7.27
CA ARG A 31 -5.98 5.03 -6.15
C ARG A 31 -6.10 3.73 -5.36
N HIS A 32 -4.96 3.17 -4.98
CA HIS A 32 -4.88 1.98 -4.14
C HIS A 32 -3.74 2.13 -3.14
N HIS A 33 -4.04 1.99 -1.86
CA HIS A 33 -3.01 2.01 -0.83
C HIS A 33 -2.29 0.68 -0.71
N CYS A 34 -0.99 0.76 -0.50
CA CYS A 34 -0.20 -0.37 -0.03
C CYS A 34 -0.41 -0.54 1.48
N ARG A 35 -0.92 -1.69 1.91
CA ARG A 35 -1.14 -1.98 3.34
C ARG A 35 0.15 -2.13 4.16
N CYS A 36 1.32 -2.17 3.52
CA CYS A 36 2.61 -2.23 4.22
C CYS A 36 3.24 -0.84 4.43
N CYS A 37 3.13 0.07 3.45
CA CYS A 37 3.78 1.38 3.52
C CYS A 37 2.85 2.59 3.56
N GLY A 38 1.55 2.39 3.33
CA GLY A 38 0.52 3.42 3.39
C GLY A 38 0.48 4.35 2.17
N LEU A 39 1.42 4.24 1.23
CA LEU A 39 1.47 5.06 0.03
C LEU A 39 0.44 4.63 -1.03
N ILE A 40 0.07 5.56 -1.91
CA ILE A 40 -0.94 5.36 -2.95
C ILE A 40 -0.31 5.01 -4.30
N HIS A 41 -0.81 3.92 -4.90
CA HIS A 41 -0.36 3.36 -6.15
C HIS A 41 -1.55 3.16 -7.11
N CYS A 42 -1.25 3.04 -8.40
CA CYS A 42 -2.23 2.55 -9.37
C CYS A 42 -2.32 1.01 -9.28
N ASP A 43 -3.33 0.42 -9.92
CA ASP A 43 -3.55 -1.02 -9.86
C ASP A 43 -2.33 -1.82 -10.38
N ARG A 44 -1.71 -1.37 -11.48
CA ARG A 44 -0.48 -2.01 -12.01
C ARG A 44 0.66 -2.05 -11.00
N CYS A 45 0.91 -0.97 -10.27
CA CYS A 45 2.02 -0.89 -9.31
C CYS A 45 1.69 -1.48 -7.92
N SER A 46 0.51 -2.09 -7.80
CA SER A 46 0.01 -2.70 -6.57
C SER A 46 -0.81 -3.96 -6.84
N MET A 47 -0.43 -4.69 -7.88
CA MET A 47 -1.15 -5.88 -8.34
C MET A 47 -0.94 -7.07 -7.38
N SER A 48 0.23 -7.14 -6.77
CA SER A 48 0.60 -8.22 -5.84
C SER A 48 -0.13 -8.12 -4.50
N ARG A 49 -0.34 -9.29 -3.89
CA ARG A 49 -0.81 -9.43 -2.52
C ARG A 49 0.14 -10.31 -1.72
N ALA A 50 0.34 -9.98 -0.44
CA ALA A 50 1.22 -10.71 0.47
C ALA A 50 0.58 -10.85 1.84
N ARG A 51 0.97 -11.88 2.60
CA ARG A 51 0.67 -11.96 4.03
C ARG A 51 1.55 -10.95 4.76
N LEU A 52 0.94 -10.15 5.63
CA LEU A 52 1.62 -9.18 6.48
C LEU A 52 1.35 -9.57 7.94
N SER A 53 2.33 -9.39 8.83
CA SER A 53 2.08 -9.49 10.27
C SER A 53 1.22 -8.31 10.75
N SER A 54 0.57 -8.46 11.89
CA SER A 54 -0.20 -7.38 12.53
C SER A 54 0.61 -6.08 12.70
N THR A 55 1.91 -6.20 12.99
CA THR A 55 2.85 -5.07 13.12
C THR A 55 3.25 -4.40 11.81
N GLN A 56 3.00 -5.03 10.66
CA GLN A 56 3.34 -4.52 9.34
C GLN A 56 2.14 -3.90 8.62
N ILE A 57 0.91 -4.14 9.12
CA ILE A 57 -0.32 -3.71 8.46
C ILE A 57 -0.65 -2.28 8.88
N LEU A 58 -0.70 -1.39 7.91
CA LEU A 58 -1.29 -0.06 8.04
C LEU A 58 -2.77 -0.09 7.66
N GLN A 59 -3.58 0.41 8.59
CA GLN A 59 -5.01 0.61 8.40
C GLN A 59 -5.30 2.05 7.97
N ASP A 60 -6.47 2.22 7.35
CA ASP A 60 -6.98 3.56 7.07
C ASP A 60 -7.46 4.18 8.39
N PRO A 61 -6.93 5.34 8.82
CA PRO A 61 -7.36 5.99 10.05
C PRO A 61 -8.83 6.42 10.03
N ASN A 62 -9.45 6.53 8.86
CA ASN A 62 -10.87 6.87 8.69
C ASN A 62 -11.72 5.66 8.27
N GLY A 63 -11.11 4.48 8.16
CA GLY A 63 -11.80 3.25 7.78
C GLY A 63 -12.51 2.60 8.99
N PRO A 64 -13.34 1.57 8.73
CA PRO A 64 -13.84 0.73 9.82
C PRO A 64 -12.66 0.07 10.54
N LEU A 65 -12.73 0.02 11.86
CA LEU A 65 -11.74 -0.65 12.68
C LEU A 65 -11.91 -2.17 12.53
N GLU A 66 -11.10 -2.76 11.66
CA GLU A 66 -10.99 -4.21 11.49
C GLU A 66 -9.99 -4.79 12.50
N SER A 67 -10.24 -6.00 13.01
CA SER A 67 -9.28 -6.68 13.88
C SER A 67 -7.97 -6.97 13.14
N LEU A 68 -6.84 -6.63 13.77
CA LEU A 68 -5.51 -6.89 13.19
C LEU A 68 -5.26 -8.37 12.94
N ASP A 69 -5.84 -9.26 13.75
CA ASP A 69 -5.72 -10.72 13.56
C ASP A 69 -6.42 -11.16 12.27
N VAL A 70 -7.61 -10.60 12.01
CA VAL A 70 -8.36 -10.87 10.77
C VAL A 70 -7.56 -10.37 9.58
N LEU A 71 -7.01 -9.16 9.63
CA LEU A 71 -6.20 -8.63 8.53
C LEU A 71 -4.93 -9.44 8.30
N ALA A 72 -4.24 -9.87 9.36
CA ALA A 72 -3.02 -10.69 9.26
C ALA A 72 -3.30 -12.10 8.70
N SER A 73 -4.54 -12.58 8.80
CA SER A 73 -4.97 -13.84 8.18
C SER A 73 -5.13 -13.75 6.66
N GLN A 74 -5.31 -12.55 6.11
CA GLN A 74 -5.62 -12.31 4.70
C GLN A 74 -4.41 -11.85 3.89
N HIS A 75 -4.44 -12.09 2.58
CA HIS A 75 -3.46 -11.55 1.64
C HIS A 75 -3.76 -10.07 1.37
N GLN A 76 -2.91 -9.19 1.90
CA GLN A 76 -3.07 -7.75 1.80
C GLN A 76 -2.47 -7.20 0.50
N ARG A 77 -3.13 -6.20 -0.10
CA ARG A 77 -2.60 -5.50 -1.27
C ARG A 77 -1.33 -4.73 -0.89
N VAL A 78 -0.27 -4.93 -1.65
CA VAL A 78 1.02 -4.25 -1.47
C VAL A 78 1.54 -3.70 -2.78
N CYS A 79 2.34 -2.64 -2.72
CA CYS A 79 3.03 -2.15 -3.91
C CYS A 79 4.22 -3.03 -4.27
N ASP A 80 4.67 -2.95 -5.51
CA ASP A 80 5.78 -3.76 -6.05
C ASP A 80 7.04 -3.66 -5.18
N THR A 81 7.36 -2.46 -4.70
CA THR A 81 8.51 -2.24 -3.82
C THR A 81 8.38 -2.97 -2.48
N CYS A 82 7.18 -2.99 -1.88
CA CYS A 82 6.95 -3.71 -0.63
C CYS A 82 6.92 -5.22 -0.89
N TYR A 83 6.32 -5.66 -2.01
CA TYR A 83 6.28 -7.06 -2.39
C TYR A 83 7.69 -7.65 -2.54
N ALA A 84 8.58 -6.93 -3.25
CA ALA A 84 9.98 -7.31 -3.39
C ALA A 84 10.72 -7.41 -2.04
N LYS A 85 10.49 -6.46 -1.13
CA LYS A 85 11.08 -6.47 0.22
C LYS A 85 10.59 -7.65 1.08
N LEU A 86 9.40 -8.15 0.80
CA LEU A 86 8.84 -9.33 1.46
C LEU A 86 9.30 -10.65 0.79
N GLY A 87 10.21 -10.57 -0.19
CA GLY A 87 10.74 -11.73 -0.92
C GLY A 87 9.90 -12.16 -2.13
N GLY A 88 8.85 -11.41 -2.49
CA GLY A 88 8.09 -11.65 -3.71
C GLY A 88 8.80 -11.15 -4.97
N ILE A 89 8.39 -11.63 -6.14
CA ILE A 89 8.85 -11.12 -7.44
C ILE A 89 7.70 -10.32 -8.05
N PRO A 90 7.81 -8.98 -8.15
CA PRO A 90 6.76 -8.17 -8.76
C PRO A 90 6.53 -8.53 -10.23
N PRO A 91 5.28 -8.38 -10.72
CA PRO A 91 4.92 -8.62 -12.11
C PRO A 91 5.41 -7.54 -13.09
#